data_AF-A0A1V5PDJ9-F1
#
_entry.id   AF-A0A1V5PDJ9-F1
#
_cell.length_a   1.000
_cell.length_b   1.000
_cell.length_c   1.000
_cell.angle_alpha   90.00
_cell.angle_beta   90.00
_cell.angle_gamma   90.00
#
_symmetry.space_group_name_H-M   'P 1'
#
loop_
_entity.id
_entity.type
_entity.pdbx_description
1 polymer ?
#
loop_
_entity_poly.entity_id
_entity_poly.type
_entity_poly.pdbx_seq_one_letter_code
_entity_poly.pdbx_strand_id
1 'polypeptide(L)'
;MDIIDTGLKWPIKRIVRKYTDHIQIHHTVGDYSTPDKWRALHERRIQVYGHKGIGYSFGITPKGEIYEGRGLIYQHGAVKNSLTKDKNGVGAANRSVSIALIGDMRNAGMPTKSQLDAALKLSAEVMAKYSLGAEAVLGHNEVRLTSGGTYKTLCPALNMDDFRAKLKGLPEEALPALYIYSGDTYVNLRSGPGTGYGIIGRLTKDEPCLVLEFHGLWADVLLHKQMPMRRGFCIHEYLKRV
;
A
#
# COMPACT_ATOMS: atom_id res chain seq x y z
N MET A 1 2.24 7.22 6.08
CA MET A 1 2.45 6.36 7.27
C MET A 1 3.91 6.26 7.68
N ASP A 2 4.17 5.93 8.95
CA ASP A 2 5.47 5.40 9.40
C ASP A 2 5.59 3.93 8.97
N ILE A 3 6.42 3.70 7.95
CA ILE A 3 6.79 2.36 7.48
C ILE A 3 8.12 2.02 8.13
N ILE A 4 8.18 0.88 8.82
CA ILE A 4 9.35 0.43 9.56
C ILE A 4 10.23 -0.40 8.63
N ASP A 5 11.41 0.13 8.32
CA ASP A 5 12.49 -0.67 7.75
C ASP A 5 13.06 -1.59 8.85
N THR A 6 12.97 -2.90 8.60
CA THR A 6 13.45 -3.93 9.53
C THR A 6 14.86 -4.41 9.18
N GLY A 7 15.52 -3.82 8.17
CA GLY A 7 16.86 -4.18 7.73
C GLY A 7 16.90 -5.43 6.85
N LEU A 8 15.91 -5.62 5.97
CA LEU A 8 15.86 -6.77 5.06
C LEU A 8 17.03 -6.74 4.05
N LYS A 9 17.82 -7.81 3.99
CA LYS A 9 18.94 -7.94 3.06
C LYS A 9 18.54 -8.73 1.81
N TRP A 10 18.43 -8.03 0.68
CA TRP A 10 18.04 -8.64 -0.60
C TRP A 10 19.27 -9.24 -1.31
N PRO A 11 19.32 -10.57 -1.54
CA PRO A 11 20.47 -11.21 -2.17
C PRO A 11 20.55 -10.92 -3.68
N ILE A 12 19.47 -10.40 -4.27
CA ILE A 12 19.38 -10.10 -5.69
C ILE A 12 18.68 -8.76 -5.90
N LYS A 13 19.00 -8.10 -7.02
CA LYS A 13 18.36 -6.84 -7.41
C LYS A 13 16.84 -7.01 -7.56
N ARG A 14 16.07 -6.19 -6.85
CA ARG A 14 14.61 -6.15 -6.96
C ARG A 14 14.20 -5.53 -8.30
N ILE A 15 13.12 -6.05 -8.89
CA ILE A 15 12.61 -5.61 -10.19
C ILE A 15 11.43 -4.65 -9.96
N VAL A 16 11.43 -3.49 -10.60
CA VAL A 16 10.36 -2.49 -10.50
C VAL A 16 9.10 -2.97 -11.25
N ARG A 17 7.90 -2.78 -10.67
CA ARG A 17 6.62 -3.12 -11.32
C ARG A 17 6.41 -2.24 -12.54
N LYS A 18 5.92 -2.84 -13.63
CA LYS A 18 5.56 -2.10 -14.85
C LYS A 18 4.32 -1.21 -14.62
N TYR A 19 3.33 -1.75 -13.92
CA TYR A 19 2.10 -1.07 -13.51
C TYR A 19 1.57 -1.72 -12.23
N THR A 20 0.59 -1.07 -11.60
CA THR A 20 -0.15 -1.61 -10.46
C THR A 20 -1.63 -1.47 -10.76
N ASP A 21 -2.37 -2.58 -10.77
CA ASP A 21 -3.80 -2.60 -11.08
C ASP A 21 -4.66 -3.11 -9.90
N HIS A 22 -4.05 -3.63 -8.84
CA HIS A 22 -4.77 -4.05 -7.63
C HIS A 22 -3.90 -4.13 -6.38
N ILE A 23 -4.57 -4.24 -5.24
CA ILE A 23 -4.01 -4.62 -3.94
C ILE A 23 -4.40 -6.07 -3.65
N GLN A 24 -3.48 -6.83 -3.07
CA GLN A 24 -3.74 -8.20 -2.59
C GLN A 24 -3.62 -8.25 -1.07
N ILE A 25 -4.72 -8.55 -0.39
CA ILE A 25 -4.74 -8.77 1.06
C ILE A 25 -4.47 -10.25 1.34
N HIS A 26 -3.51 -10.48 2.22
CA HIS A 26 -3.10 -11.80 2.70
C HIS A 26 -3.14 -11.85 4.22
N HIS A 27 -3.11 -13.07 4.76
CA HIS A 27 -2.61 -13.32 6.10
C HIS A 27 -1.33 -14.14 6.05
N THR A 28 -0.56 -14.18 7.13
CA THR A 28 0.68 -14.98 7.19
C THR A 28 0.48 -16.36 7.81
N VAL A 29 -0.61 -16.59 8.53
CA VAL A 29 -0.87 -17.73 9.44
C VAL A 29 0.11 -17.77 10.62
N GLY A 30 1.42 -17.75 10.34
CA GLY A 30 2.46 -17.68 11.37
C GLY A 30 2.60 -16.27 11.96
N ASP A 31 3.13 -16.21 13.18
CA ASP A 31 3.48 -14.97 13.84
C ASP A 31 4.86 -14.46 13.39
N TYR A 32 4.87 -13.25 12.83
CA TYR A 32 6.06 -12.52 12.42
C TYR A 32 6.06 -11.08 12.94
N SER A 33 5.39 -10.85 14.07
CA SER A 33 5.04 -9.52 14.59
C SER A 33 6.18 -8.74 15.24
N THR A 34 7.42 -9.22 15.13
CA THR A 34 8.62 -8.50 15.57
C THR A 34 9.58 -8.34 14.40
N PRO A 35 10.44 -7.29 14.39
CA PRO A 35 11.43 -7.10 13.32
C PRO A 35 12.30 -8.34 13.08
N ASP A 36 12.70 -9.03 14.15
CA ASP A 36 13.52 -10.26 14.06
C ASP A 36 12.77 -11.41 13.40
N LYS A 37 11.50 -11.63 13.76
CA LYS A 37 10.69 -12.69 13.14
C LYS A 37 10.39 -12.37 11.67
N TRP A 38 10.17 -11.09 11.34
CA TRP A 38 9.97 -10.66 9.95
C TRP A 38 11.23 -10.85 9.10
N ARG A 39 12.41 -10.51 9.64
CA ARG A 39 13.71 -10.83 9.03
C ARG A 39 13.91 -12.34 8.86
N ALA A 40 13.62 -13.13 9.89
CA ALA A 40 13.72 -14.59 9.82
C ALA A 40 12.80 -15.19 8.74
N LEU A 41 11.59 -14.66 8.57
CA LEU A 41 10.71 -15.05 7.45
C LEU A 41 11.36 -14.75 6.11
N HIS A 42 11.94 -13.55 5.95
CA HIS A 42 12.65 -13.17 4.73
C HIS A 42 13.81 -14.12 4.41
N GLU A 43 14.68 -14.39 5.39
CA GLU A 43 15.83 -15.29 5.26
C GLU A 43 15.39 -16.72 4.92
N ARG A 44 14.37 -17.24 5.62
CA ARG A 44 13.82 -18.57 5.35
C ARG A 44 13.26 -18.69 3.93
N ARG A 45 12.62 -17.63 3.41
CA ARG A 45 12.14 -17.59 2.01
C ARG A 45 13.28 -17.75 1.01
N ILE A 46 14.45 -17.19 1.31
CA ILE A 46 15.64 -17.32 0.46
C ILE A 46 16.25 -18.71 0.61
N GLN A 47 16.62 -19.08 1.83
CA GLN A 47 17.48 -20.23 2.09
C GLN A 47 16.75 -21.57 1.91
N VAL A 48 15.49 -21.66 2.31
CA VAL A 48 14.74 -22.92 2.31
C VAL A 48 13.92 -23.09 1.04
N TYR A 49 13.32 -22.00 0.55
CA TYR A 49 12.36 -22.08 -0.56
C TYR A 49 12.94 -21.60 -1.89
N GLY A 50 14.18 -21.11 -1.93
CA GLY A 50 14.80 -20.57 -3.14
C GLY A 50 14.08 -19.32 -3.68
N HIS A 51 13.25 -18.68 -2.85
CA HIS A 51 12.54 -17.46 -3.25
C HIS A 51 13.48 -16.25 -3.18
N LYS A 52 13.01 -15.15 -3.77
CA LYS A 52 13.75 -13.89 -3.86
C LYS A 52 13.62 -13.02 -2.61
N GLY A 53 13.49 -13.63 -1.42
CA GLY A 53 13.05 -12.96 -0.18
C GLY A 53 11.55 -13.02 0.05
N ILE A 54 11.08 -12.26 1.05
CA ILE A 54 9.66 -12.17 1.40
C ILE A 54 8.80 -11.73 0.20
N GLY A 55 7.61 -12.31 0.06
CA GLY A 55 6.73 -12.08 -1.08
C GLY A 55 5.83 -10.85 -0.95
N TYR A 56 5.60 -10.37 0.27
CA TYR A 56 4.68 -9.27 0.54
C TYR A 56 5.36 -7.92 0.30
N SER A 57 4.60 -6.92 -0.14
CA SER A 57 5.02 -5.52 -0.15
C SER A 57 5.14 -5.00 1.28
N PHE A 58 4.17 -5.35 2.14
CA PHE A 58 4.10 -4.93 3.54
C PHE A 58 3.58 -6.05 4.44
N GLY A 59 4.05 -6.07 5.68
CA GLY A 59 3.46 -6.84 6.78
C GLY A 59 2.88 -5.91 7.83
N ILE A 60 1.68 -6.19 8.33
CA ILE A 60 1.02 -5.38 9.37
C ILE A 60 0.89 -6.22 10.63
N THR A 61 1.49 -5.79 11.73
CA THR A 61 1.45 -6.52 13.00
C THR A 61 0.07 -6.39 13.68
N PRO A 62 -0.26 -7.24 14.66
CA PRO A 62 -1.45 -7.06 15.49
C PRO A 62 -1.52 -5.72 16.23
N LYS A 63 -0.41 -4.98 16.34
CA LYS A 63 -0.36 -3.64 16.93
C LYS A 63 -0.60 -2.51 15.91
N GLY A 64 -0.74 -2.84 14.62
CA GLY A 64 -0.87 -1.85 13.54
C GLY A 64 0.45 -1.30 13.02
N GLU A 65 1.59 -1.84 13.47
CA GLU A 65 2.91 -1.48 12.92
C GLU A 65 3.05 -2.05 11.51
N ILE A 66 3.64 -1.27 10.59
CA ILE A 66 3.76 -1.65 9.19
C ILE A 66 5.24 -1.89 8.89
N TYR A 67 5.60 -3.16 8.66
CA TYR A 67 6.94 -3.56 8.30
C TYR A 67 7.11 -3.56 6.79
N GLU A 68 8.19 -2.94 6.30
CA GLU A 68 8.52 -2.98 4.89
C GLU A 68 8.90 -4.42 4.47
N GLY A 69 8.29 -4.89 3.40
CA GLY A 69 8.75 -6.04 2.63
C GLY A 69 9.35 -5.57 1.32
N ARG A 70 8.66 -5.87 0.22
CA ARG A 70 9.03 -5.39 -1.11
C ARG A 70 8.72 -3.92 -1.35
N GLY A 71 7.97 -3.27 -0.46
CA GLY A 71 7.61 -1.87 -0.60
C GLY A 71 6.66 -1.61 -1.77
N LEU A 72 6.47 -0.32 -2.08
CA LEU A 72 5.46 0.11 -3.05
C LEU A 72 5.81 -0.24 -4.49
N ILE A 73 7.07 -0.13 -4.90
CA ILE A 73 7.41 -0.10 -6.34
C ILE A 73 7.88 -1.43 -6.92
N TYR A 74 8.24 -2.41 -6.09
CA TYR A 74 8.86 -3.65 -6.57
C TYR A 74 7.85 -4.76 -6.83
N GLN A 75 8.13 -5.55 -7.87
CA GLN A 75 7.38 -6.76 -8.24
C GLN A 75 7.54 -7.86 -7.21
N HIS A 76 6.70 -8.88 -7.40
CA HIS A 76 6.59 -10.12 -6.65
C HIS A 76 5.60 -9.93 -5.50
N GLY A 77 4.56 -10.74 -5.52
CA GLY A 77 3.46 -10.81 -4.57
C GLY A 77 3.24 -12.26 -4.17
N ALA A 78 2.46 -12.54 -3.15
CA ALA A 78 2.31 -13.90 -2.62
C ALA A 78 1.30 -14.77 -3.39
N VAL A 79 1.25 -14.64 -4.73
CA VAL A 79 0.41 -15.44 -5.64
C VAL A 79 1.22 -16.01 -6.81
N LYS A 80 0.80 -17.13 -7.39
CA LYS A 80 1.50 -17.75 -8.53
C LYS A 80 1.20 -16.99 -9.83
N ASN A 81 2.22 -16.32 -10.37
CA ASN A 81 2.12 -15.60 -11.64
C ASN A 81 1.71 -16.48 -12.83
N SER A 82 2.14 -17.74 -12.86
CA SER A 82 1.79 -18.67 -13.95
C SER A 82 0.29 -18.93 -14.04
N LEU A 83 -0.45 -18.76 -12.94
CA LEU A 83 -1.89 -19.03 -12.86
C LEU A 83 -2.75 -17.77 -12.96
N THR A 84 -2.15 -16.58 -12.97
CA THR A 84 -2.86 -15.30 -12.72
C THR A 84 -2.48 -14.21 -13.74
N LYS A 85 -2.09 -14.64 -14.95
CA LYS A 85 -1.76 -13.74 -16.05
C LYS A 85 -2.99 -12.98 -16.52
N ASP A 86 -2.84 -11.70 -16.82
CA ASP A 86 -3.82 -10.94 -17.59
C ASP A 86 -3.63 -11.06 -19.10
N LYS A 87 -4.43 -10.27 -19.83
CA LYS A 87 -4.34 -10.06 -21.27
C LYS A 87 -2.95 -9.66 -21.78
N ASN A 88 -2.11 -9.05 -20.93
CA ASN A 88 -0.74 -8.66 -21.29
C ASN A 88 0.29 -9.74 -20.91
N GLY A 89 -0.15 -10.89 -20.40
CA GLY A 89 0.70 -11.97 -19.95
C GLY A 89 1.39 -11.71 -18.60
N VAL A 90 1.02 -10.65 -17.87
CA VAL A 90 1.64 -10.28 -16.59
C VAL A 90 0.88 -10.95 -15.44
N GLY A 91 1.57 -11.78 -14.67
CA GLY A 91 0.98 -12.43 -13.49
C GLY A 91 0.62 -11.44 -12.39
N ALA A 92 -0.42 -11.74 -11.61
CA ALA A 92 -0.98 -10.83 -10.61
C ALA A 92 0.04 -10.39 -9.53
N ALA A 93 1.00 -11.25 -9.20
CA ALA A 93 2.06 -10.94 -8.25
C ALA A 93 3.02 -9.84 -8.74
N ASN A 94 3.09 -9.61 -10.06
CA ASN A 94 3.98 -8.60 -10.66
C ASN A 94 3.29 -7.26 -10.93
N ARG A 95 2.00 -7.14 -10.60
CA ARG A 95 1.16 -5.96 -10.84
C ARG A 95 0.30 -5.57 -9.64
N SER A 96 0.64 -6.07 -8.45
CA SER A 96 -0.06 -5.74 -7.21
C SER A 96 0.87 -5.27 -6.10
N VAL A 97 0.31 -4.46 -5.20
CA VAL A 97 0.86 -4.29 -3.84
C VAL A 97 0.26 -5.37 -2.95
N SER A 98 1.11 -6.17 -2.33
CA SER A 98 0.68 -7.30 -1.47
C SER A 98 0.82 -6.90 0.00
N ILE A 99 -0.29 -6.83 0.73
CA ILE A 99 -0.35 -6.45 2.15
C ILE A 99 -0.70 -7.70 2.95
N ALA A 100 0.19 -8.12 3.85
CA ALA A 100 -0.04 -9.26 4.73
C ALA A 100 -0.41 -8.81 6.15
N LEU A 101 -1.56 -9.25 6.63
CA LEU A 101 -1.89 -9.20 8.04
C LEU A 101 -1.13 -10.31 8.76
N ILE A 102 -0.21 -9.93 9.64
CA ILE A 102 0.62 -10.88 10.38
C ILE A 102 -0.23 -11.58 11.44
N GLY A 103 -0.28 -12.91 11.35
CA GLY A 103 -1.07 -13.79 12.20
C GLY A 103 -2.06 -14.65 11.41
N ASP A 104 -2.89 -15.38 12.15
CA ASP A 104 -3.92 -16.25 11.61
C ASP A 104 -5.31 -15.62 11.74
N MET A 105 -5.81 -15.06 10.64
CA MET A 105 -7.14 -14.42 10.59
C MET A 105 -8.31 -15.41 10.67
N ARG A 106 -8.05 -16.72 10.74
CA ARG A 106 -9.10 -17.71 11.02
C ARG A 106 -9.48 -17.74 12.50
N ASN A 107 -8.62 -17.21 13.37
CA ASN A 107 -8.83 -17.21 14.80
C ASN A 107 -9.79 -16.09 15.21
N ALA A 108 -10.65 -16.38 16.19
CA ALA A 108 -11.51 -15.38 16.80
C ALA A 108 -10.66 -14.24 17.40
N GLY A 109 -11.10 -12.99 17.18
CA GLY A 109 -10.39 -11.78 17.63
C GLY A 109 -9.33 -11.26 16.66
N MET A 110 -9.12 -11.94 15.52
CA MET A 110 -8.27 -11.45 14.43
C MET A 110 -9.11 -11.01 13.22
N PRO A 111 -8.69 -9.96 12.48
CA PRO A 111 -7.59 -9.05 12.81
C PRO A 111 -7.94 -8.19 14.03
N THR A 112 -6.93 -7.76 14.78
CA THR A 112 -7.16 -6.76 15.84
C THR A 112 -7.64 -5.45 15.21
N LYS A 113 -8.30 -4.59 16.00
CA LYS A 113 -8.74 -3.27 15.53
C LYS A 113 -7.57 -2.46 14.95
N SER A 114 -6.45 -2.35 15.66
CA SER A 114 -5.28 -1.59 15.20
C SER A 114 -4.68 -2.14 13.90
N GLN A 115 -4.66 -3.46 13.73
CA GLN A 115 -4.20 -4.10 12.50
C GLN A 115 -5.15 -3.84 11.34
N LEU A 116 -6.46 -3.91 11.57
CA LEU A 116 -7.47 -3.61 10.55
C LEU A 116 -7.43 -2.12 10.15
N ASP A 117 -7.35 -1.21 11.12
CA ASP A 117 -7.27 0.23 10.88
C ASP A 117 -6.01 0.58 10.06
N ALA A 118 -4.86 0.00 10.41
CA ALA A 118 -3.63 0.16 9.64
C ALA A 118 -3.73 -0.43 8.23
N ALA A 119 -4.40 -1.58 8.08
CA ALA A 119 -4.63 -2.19 6.77
C ALA A 119 -5.53 -1.33 5.88
N LEU A 120 -6.64 -0.81 6.41
CA LEU A 120 -7.55 0.08 5.69
C LEU A 120 -6.83 1.36 5.27
N LYS A 121 -6.09 2.00 6.19
CA LYS A 121 -5.35 3.23 5.89
C LYS A 121 -4.25 2.98 4.86
N LEU A 122 -3.53 1.85 4.92
CA LEU A 122 -2.47 1.53 3.94
C LEU A 122 -3.07 1.18 2.57
N SER A 123 -4.20 0.47 2.55
CA SER A 123 -4.93 0.20 1.32
C SER A 123 -5.42 1.50 0.67
N ALA A 124 -5.95 2.45 1.45
CA ALA A 124 -6.33 3.77 0.95
C ALA A 124 -5.13 4.56 0.38
N GLU A 125 -3.97 4.55 1.06
CA GLU A 125 -2.70 5.12 0.56
C GLU A 125 -2.34 4.58 -0.83
N VAL A 126 -2.40 3.26 -0.96
CA VAL A 126 -2.01 2.56 -2.17
C VAL A 126 -3.04 2.79 -3.29
N MET A 127 -4.33 2.78 -2.95
CA MET A 127 -5.41 3.10 -3.88
C MET A 127 -5.21 4.49 -4.48
N ALA A 128 -5.01 5.48 -3.62
CA ALA A 128 -4.76 6.85 -4.01
C ALA A 128 -3.50 6.96 -4.90
N LYS A 129 -2.39 6.31 -4.50
CA LYS A 129 -1.12 6.35 -5.24
C LYS A 129 -1.21 5.80 -6.67
N TYR A 130 -2.02 4.76 -6.87
CA TYR A 130 -2.13 4.05 -8.14
C TYR A 130 -3.48 4.27 -8.83
N SER A 131 -4.28 5.23 -8.35
CA SER A 131 -5.61 5.54 -8.87
C SER A 131 -6.53 4.32 -8.97
N LEU A 132 -6.56 3.52 -7.91
CA LEU A 132 -7.37 2.29 -7.82
C LEU A 132 -8.68 2.56 -7.07
N GLY A 133 -9.78 2.02 -7.58
CA GLY A 133 -11.04 1.95 -6.83
C GLY A 133 -11.03 0.83 -5.78
N ALA A 134 -11.96 0.87 -4.82
CA ALA A 134 -12.06 -0.13 -3.75
C ALA A 134 -12.25 -1.56 -4.31
N GLU A 135 -12.88 -1.72 -5.47
CA GLU A 135 -13.04 -3.02 -6.16
C GLU A 135 -11.71 -3.68 -6.56
N ALA A 136 -10.65 -2.89 -6.68
CA ALA A 136 -9.30 -3.39 -6.94
C ALA A 136 -8.57 -3.82 -5.64
N VAL A 137 -9.24 -3.83 -4.49
CA VAL A 137 -8.72 -4.43 -3.25
C VAL A 137 -9.26 -5.84 -3.11
N LEU A 138 -8.41 -6.81 -3.43
CA LEU A 138 -8.77 -8.22 -3.51
C LEU A 138 -8.17 -8.99 -2.34
N GLY A 139 -8.93 -9.92 -1.78
CA GLY A 139 -8.35 -11.02 -1.02
C GLY A 139 -7.55 -11.95 -1.93
N HIS A 140 -6.56 -12.66 -1.38
CA HIS A 140 -5.87 -13.72 -2.13
C HIS A 140 -6.86 -14.72 -2.76
N ASN A 141 -7.93 -15.10 -2.07
CA ASN A 141 -9.01 -15.96 -2.55
C ASN A 141 -9.88 -15.34 -3.67
N GLU A 142 -9.80 -14.04 -3.92
CA GLU A 142 -10.55 -13.33 -4.96
C GLU A 142 -9.70 -13.07 -6.22
N VAL A 143 -8.38 -13.31 -6.16
CA VAL A 143 -7.50 -13.14 -7.32
C VAL A 143 -7.93 -14.09 -8.44
N ARG A 144 -8.18 -13.53 -9.63
CA ARG A 144 -8.67 -14.26 -10.80
C ARG A 144 -7.58 -15.17 -11.38
N LEU A 145 -7.98 -16.38 -11.76
CA LEU A 145 -7.12 -17.33 -12.45
C LEU A 145 -7.24 -17.17 -13.97
N THR A 146 -6.13 -17.42 -14.68
CA THR A 146 -6.10 -17.44 -16.14
C THR A 146 -7.02 -18.53 -16.72
N SER A 147 -7.21 -19.63 -15.99
CA SER A 147 -8.15 -20.71 -16.34
C SER A 147 -9.62 -20.38 -16.10
N GLY A 148 -9.94 -19.18 -15.59
CA GLY A 148 -11.26 -18.85 -15.05
C GLY A 148 -11.40 -19.22 -13.57
N GLY A 149 -12.36 -18.57 -12.91
CA GLY A 149 -12.56 -18.66 -11.46
C GLY A 149 -11.58 -17.82 -10.64
N THR A 150 -11.46 -18.14 -9.35
CA THR A 150 -10.60 -17.45 -8.38
C THR A 150 -9.64 -18.41 -7.68
N TYR A 151 -8.60 -17.84 -7.08
CA TYR A 151 -7.55 -18.56 -6.39
C TYR A 151 -8.10 -19.43 -5.24
N LYS A 152 -7.77 -20.72 -5.24
CA LYS A 152 -8.28 -21.67 -4.24
C LYS A 152 -7.45 -21.59 -2.95
N THR A 153 -7.90 -20.74 -2.03
CA THR A 153 -7.29 -20.56 -0.71
C THR A 153 -8.31 -19.96 0.25
N LEU A 154 -8.13 -20.18 1.56
CA LEU A 154 -8.87 -19.46 2.60
C LEU A 154 -8.30 -18.07 2.86
N CYS A 155 -7.05 -17.81 2.45
CA CYS A 155 -6.38 -16.52 2.62
C CYS A 155 -7.16 -15.39 1.91
N PRO A 156 -7.38 -14.22 2.53
CA PRO A 156 -6.87 -13.77 3.83
C PRO A 156 -7.71 -14.19 5.05
N ALA A 157 -8.77 -14.98 4.85
CA ALA A 157 -9.76 -15.35 5.87
C ALA A 157 -10.47 -14.12 6.47
N LEU A 158 -10.84 -13.18 5.60
CA LEU A 158 -11.61 -11.98 5.92
C LEU A 158 -12.83 -11.89 5.00
N ASN A 159 -13.87 -11.21 5.46
CA ASN A 159 -14.90 -10.70 4.56
C ASN A 159 -14.34 -9.49 3.79
N MET A 160 -13.99 -9.71 2.52
CA MET A 160 -13.41 -8.66 1.70
C MET A 160 -14.45 -7.64 1.20
N ASP A 161 -15.73 -8.01 1.14
CA ASP A 161 -16.80 -7.05 0.87
C ASP A 161 -16.92 -6.03 2.00
N ASP A 162 -16.89 -6.48 3.26
CA ASP A 162 -16.88 -5.58 4.42
C ASP A 162 -15.62 -4.72 4.45
N PHE A 163 -14.46 -5.28 4.09
CA PHE A 163 -13.21 -4.53 3.99
C PHE A 163 -13.34 -3.40 2.95
N ARG A 164 -13.86 -3.71 1.76
CA ARG A 164 -14.12 -2.72 0.70
C ARG A 164 -15.20 -1.72 1.09
N ALA A 165 -16.26 -2.15 1.78
CA ALA A 165 -17.30 -1.27 2.28
C ALA A 165 -16.73 -0.27 3.30
N LYS A 166 -15.84 -0.72 4.20
CA LYS A 166 -15.09 0.17 5.10
C LYS A 166 -14.20 1.14 4.34
N LEU A 167 -13.50 0.71 3.28
CA LEU A 167 -12.72 1.62 2.44
C LEU A 167 -13.58 2.68 1.74
N LYS A 168 -14.77 2.31 1.24
CA LYS A 168 -15.72 3.24 0.61
C LYS A 168 -16.37 4.18 1.62
N GLY A 169 -16.62 3.68 2.83
CA GLY A 169 -17.22 4.40 3.95
C GLY A 169 -16.22 5.07 4.88
N LEU A 170 -14.91 5.04 4.55
CA LEU A 170 -13.94 5.91 5.20
C LEU A 170 -14.43 7.35 4.97
N PRO A 171 -14.53 8.18 6.02
CA PRO A 171 -14.99 9.55 5.89
C PRO A 171 -14.28 10.25 4.72
N GLU A 172 -14.96 11.19 4.07
CA GLU A 172 -14.33 11.99 3.02
C GLU A 172 -13.07 12.73 3.53
N GLU A 173 -12.99 12.88 4.84
CA GLU A 173 -11.90 13.46 5.62
C GLU A 173 -10.78 12.47 6.00
N ALA A 174 -10.96 11.16 5.74
CA ALA A 174 -9.98 10.15 6.09
C ALA A 174 -8.74 10.28 5.21
N LEU A 175 -7.60 10.49 5.88
CA LEU A 175 -6.31 10.65 5.28
C LEU A 175 -5.40 9.43 5.55
N PRO A 176 -4.48 9.15 4.61
CA PRO A 176 -4.26 9.91 3.38
C PRO A 176 -5.20 9.54 2.24
N ALA A 177 -5.41 10.52 1.36
CA ALA A 177 -6.21 10.36 0.16
C ALA A 177 -5.60 11.12 -1.02
N LEU A 178 -6.03 10.76 -2.23
CA LEU A 178 -5.61 11.44 -3.46
C LEU A 178 -6.35 12.77 -3.55
N TYR A 179 -5.61 13.82 -3.85
CA TYR A 179 -6.15 15.13 -4.17
C TYR A 179 -5.52 15.60 -5.48
N ILE A 180 -6.21 16.49 -6.18
CA ILE A 180 -5.68 17.27 -7.28
C ILE A 180 -5.63 18.75 -6.87
N TYR A 181 -4.63 19.48 -7.33
CA TYR A 181 -4.66 20.92 -7.22
C TYR A 181 -5.66 21.50 -8.23
N SER A 182 -6.70 22.17 -7.74
CA SER A 182 -7.81 22.71 -8.55
C SER A 182 -7.72 24.22 -8.78
N GLY A 183 -6.64 24.88 -8.34
CA GLY A 183 -6.43 26.30 -8.59
C GLY A 183 -5.96 26.58 -10.03
N ASP A 184 -6.15 27.82 -10.50
CA ASP A 184 -5.84 28.19 -11.88
C ASP A 184 -4.37 28.47 -12.17
N THR A 185 -3.53 28.55 -11.14
CA THR A 185 -2.08 28.82 -11.27
C THR A 185 -1.26 27.68 -10.65
N TYR A 186 -0.69 27.90 -9.47
CA TYR A 186 0.11 26.93 -8.72
C TYR A 186 0.05 27.23 -7.22
N VAL A 187 0.33 26.21 -6.40
CA VAL A 187 0.62 26.38 -4.98
C VAL A 187 2.08 26.00 -4.69
N ASN A 188 2.75 26.78 -3.84
CA ASN A 188 4.11 26.45 -3.41
C ASN A 188 4.08 25.26 -2.45
N LEU A 189 4.92 24.27 -2.73
CA LEU A 189 5.28 23.22 -1.78
C LEU A 189 6.42 23.72 -0.90
N ARG A 190 6.24 23.66 0.41
CA ARG A 190 7.20 24.18 1.40
C ARG A 190 7.75 23.08 2.30
N SER A 191 8.88 23.34 2.94
CA SER A 191 9.51 22.39 3.88
C SER A 191 8.78 22.25 5.22
N GLY A 192 7.80 23.11 5.51
CA GLY A 192 6.98 23.08 6.71
C GLY A 192 5.67 23.88 6.55
N PRO A 193 4.72 23.74 7.50
CA PRO A 193 3.42 24.41 7.44
C PRO A 193 3.57 25.89 7.83
N GLY A 194 3.73 26.76 6.83
CA GLY A 194 3.82 28.20 7.03
C GLY A 194 4.57 28.93 5.91
N THR A 195 4.31 30.23 5.76
CA THR A 195 4.96 31.06 4.73
C THR A 195 6.44 31.36 5.02
N GLY A 196 6.88 31.18 6.27
CA GLY A 196 8.28 31.30 6.69
C GLY A 196 9.17 30.10 6.31
N TYR A 197 8.58 28.97 5.92
CA TYR A 197 9.34 27.80 5.46
C TYR A 197 9.76 27.94 4.00
N GLY A 198 10.95 27.44 3.67
CA GLY A 198 11.51 27.49 2.32
C GLY A 198 10.65 26.77 1.29
N ILE A 199 10.59 27.32 0.08
CA ILE A 199 9.88 26.70 -1.06
C ILE A 199 10.76 25.59 -1.63
N ILE A 200 10.23 24.38 -1.67
CA ILE A 200 10.91 23.17 -2.15
C ILE A 200 10.27 22.59 -3.41
N GLY A 201 9.17 23.16 -3.90
CA GLY A 201 8.49 22.70 -5.11
C GLY A 201 7.19 23.46 -5.36
N ARG A 202 6.40 22.99 -6.32
CA ARG A 202 5.07 23.52 -6.64
C ARG A 202 4.15 22.40 -7.11
N LEU A 203 2.85 22.62 -6.92
CA LEU A 203 1.76 21.88 -7.57
C LEU A 203 1.07 22.82 -8.54
N THR A 204 0.89 22.40 -9.80
CA THR A 204 0.12 23.14 -10.81
C THR A 204 -1.25 22.51 -11.06
N LYS A 205 -2.11 23.19 -11.82
CA LYS A 205 -3.48 22.73 -12.14
C LYS A 205 -3.52 21.25 -12.54
N ASP A 206 -4.46 20.51 -11.94
CA ASP A 206 -4.72 19.08 -12.12
C ASP A 206 -3.57 18.14 -11.73
N GLU A 207 -2.48 18.66 -11.13
CA GLU A 207 -1.43 17.80 -10.61
C GLU A 207 -1.90 17.07 -9.34
N PRO A 208 -1.75 15.73 -9.29
CA PRO A 208 -2.16 14.96 -8.13
C PRO A 208 -1.11 14.99 -7.02
N CYS A 209 -1.59 14.96 -5.78
CA CYS A 209 -0.80 14.75 -4.58
C CYS A 209 -1.54 13.81 -3.62
N LEU A 210 -0.77 13.10 -2.78
CA LEU A 210 -1.35 12.40 -1.64
C LEU A 210 -1.35 13.35 -0.45
N VAL A 211 -2.52 13.75 0.03
CA VAL A 211 -2.64 14.49 1.30
C VAL A 211 -2.50 13.48 2.43
N LEU A 212 -1.58 13.72 3.35
CA LEU A 212 -1.24 12.85 4.48
C LEU A 212 -1.92 13.27 5.77
N GLU A 213 -1.97 14.57 6.01
CA GLU A 213 -2.56 15.20 7.19
C GLU A 213 -2.91 16.67 6.88
N PHE A 214 -3.84 17.25 7.64
CA PHE A 214 -4.12 18.69 7.62
C PHE A 214 -3.61 19.37 8.90
N HIS A 215 -2.98 20.53 8.75
CA HIS A 215 -2.47 21.39 9.82
C HIS A 215 -3.00 22.82 9.62
N GLY A 216 -4.22 23.09 10.11
CA GLY A 216 -4.91 24.35 9.82
C GLY A 216 -5.10 24.52 8.31
N LEU A 217 -4.62 25.64 7.75
CA LEU A 217 -4.69 25.91 6.30
C LEU A 217 -3.72 25.08 5.44
N TRP A 218 -2.82 24.30 6.06
CA TRP A 218 -1.79 23.54 5.36
C TRP A 218 -2.15 22.06 5.26
N ALA A 219 -1.79 21.42 4.14
CA ALA A 219 -1.79 19.98 3.97
C ALA A 219 -0.34 19.48 3.91
N ASP A 220 -0.02 18.43 4.66
CA ASP A 220 1.16 17.60 4.41
C ASP A 220 0.89 16.76 3.18
N VAL A 221 1.70 16.90 2.14
CA VAL A 221 1.49 16.24 0.85
C VAL A 221 2.73 15.52 0.35
N LEU A 222 2.50 14.40 -0.33
CA LEU A 222 3.52 13.64 -1.04
C LEU A 222 3.30 13.73 -2.55
N LEU A 223 4.23 14.38 -3.25
CA LEU A 223 4.28 14.44 -4.71
C LEU A 223 4.95 13.17 -5.24
N HIS A 224 4.16 12.29 -5.85
CA HIS A 224 4.60 10.94 -6.21
C HIS A 224 4.86 10.71 -7.70
N LYS A 225 4.64 11.72 -8.56
CA LYS A 225 4.91 11.64 -10.02
C LYS A 225 6.36 11.94 -10.40
N GLN A 226 7.16 12.49 -9.48
CA GLN A 226 8.57 12.78 -9.68
C GLN A 226 9.39 11.93 -8.70
N MET A 227 10.44 11.28 -9.20
CA MET A 227 11.39 10.52 -8.37
C MET A 227 12.67 11.36 -8.17
N PRO A 228 13.20 11.50 -6.94
CA PRO A 228 12.66 10.95 -5.69
C PRO A 228 11.33 11.63 -5.30
N MET A 229 10.45 10.86 -4.63
CA MET A 229 9.18 11.40 -4.14
C MET A 229 9.45 12.61 -3.24
N ARG A 230 8.70 13.69 -3.43
CA ARG A 230 8.90 14.93 -2.68
C ARG A 230 7.76 15.12 -1.69
N ARG A 231 8.07 15.08 -0.39
CA ARG A 231 7.14 15.42 0.70
C ARG A 231 7.30 16.90 1.05
N GLY A 232 6.21 17.58 1.33
CA GLY A 232 6.22 18.97 1.78
C GLY A 232 4.81 19.44 2.15
N PHE A 233 4.66 20.74 2.36
CA PHE A 233 3.40 21.34 2.79
C PHE A 233 2.89 22.36 1.79
N CYS A 234 1.60 22.37 1.50
CA CYS A 234 0.95 23.39 0.67
C CYS A 234 -0.38 23.84 1.28
N ILE A 235 -0.91 24.98 0.85
CA ILE A 235 -2.24 25.44 1.29
C ILE A 235 -3.31 24.49 0.72
N HIS A 236 -4.20 23.99 1.58
CA HIS A 236 -5.15 22.96 1.19
C HIS A 236 -6.43 23.48 0.53
N GLU A 237 -6.70 24.79 0.59
CA GLU A 237 -7.93 25.40 0.04
C GLU A 237 -8.12 25.13 -1.46
N TYR A 238 -7.03 24.85 -2.16
CA TYR A 238 -7.00 24.54 -3.59
C TYR A 238 -6.81 23.05 -3.88
N LEU A 239 -6.91 22.19 -2.86
CA LEU A 239 -6.82 20.75 -3.04
C LEU A 239 -8.24 20.17 -3.05
N LYS A 240 -8.58 19.49 -4.14
CA LYS A 240 -9.85 18.78 -4.27
C LYS A 240 -9.60 17.28 -4.20
N ARG A 241 -10.32 16.59 -3.30
CA ARG A 241 -10.26 15.12 -3.19
C ARG A 241 -10.81 14.49 -4.47
N VAL A 242 -10.22 13.36 -4.87
CA VAL A 242 -10.61 12.56 -6.06
C VAL A 242 -10.85 11.10 -5.70
#